data_AF-A0A1Q5J132-F1
#
_entry.id   AF-A0A1Q5J132-F1
#
_cell.length_a   1.000
_cell.length_b   1.000
_cell.length_c   1.000
_cell.angle_alpha   90.00
_cell.angle_beta   90.00
_cell.angle_gamma   90.00
#
_symmetry.space_group_name_H-M   'P 1'
#
loop_
_entity.id
_entity.type
_entity.pdbx_description
1 polymer ?
#
loop_
_entity_poly.entity_id
_entity_poly.type
_entity_poly.pdbx_seq_one_letter_code
_entity_poly.pdbx_strand_id
1 'polypeptide(L)'
;MDSLLEVSDEVATALAERRPVVALESSLITTDPSSETASLIEKAVRDTGAVPATVGVAGGRFVVGMDESVIERFATTKGIPKISARDLGSALAGGGLGATTVAGTIVIAERAGIEVFTTAGIGGVHRRAQESFDISADLLQFTRTRITVVSGGAKSILDAKLTAEYLETAGVPVFGYGTDRLPAFVVREADVPVTRVDDLAVAARAVDFHWEVNGDSTVLLTSPIAREDALDGEELERVIAEALEQADRDGVVGNAISPYLMKAVARATGGSIAAAGRSLLRSTARVAGEFAVELSAVRAGRR
;
A
#
# COMPACT_ATOMS: atom_id res chain seq x y z
N MET A 1 -23.26 -8.07 14.31
CA MET A 1 -22.05 -7.27 14.64
C MET A 1 -20.88 -8.21 14.64
N ASP A 2 -19.88 -7.93 13.82
CA ASP A 2 -18.63 -8.68 13.81
C ASP A 2 -17.86 -8.36 15.09
N SER A 3 -17.63 -9.35 15.95
CA SER A 3 -17.00 -9.13 17.24
C SER A 3 -15.53 -8.73 17.13
N LEU A 4 -14.87 -8.92 15.99
CA LEU A 4 -13.46 -8.56 15.83
C LEU A 4 -13.25 -7.14 15.30
N LEU A 5 -14.28 -6.53 14.69
CA LEU A 5 -14.18 -5.21 14.08
C LEU A 5 -14.62 -4.11 15.06
N GLU A 6 -13.81 -3.06 15.14
CA GLU A 6 -14.13 -1.78 15.76
C GLU A 6 -14.01 -0.70 14.67
N VAL A 7 -15.15 -0.30 14.12
CA VAL A 7 -15.26 0.65 13.00
C VAL A 7 -15.74 1.99 13.55
N SER A 8 -15.08 3.09 13.20
CA SER A 8 -15.52 4.42 13.62
C SER A 8 -16.88 4.79 13.02
N ASP A 9 -17.63 5.65 13.72
CA ASP A 9 -18.97 6.08 13.29
C ASP A 9 -18.97 6.69 11.87
N GLU A 10 -17.93 7.46 11.53
CA GLU A 10 -17.79 8.08 10.21
C GLU A 10 -17.66 7.00 9.11
N VAL A 11 -16.78 6.03 9.31
CA VAL A 11 -16.55 4.94 8.34
C VAL A 11 -17.78 4.04 8.26
N ALA A 12 -18.38 3.67 9.39
CA ALA A 12 -19.58 2.85 9.43
C ALA A 12 -20.76 3.51 8.70
N THR A 13 -20.94 4.82 8.88
CA THR A 13 -21.97 5.60 8.19
C THR A 13 -21.70 5.66 6.69
N ALA A 14 -20.45 5.96 6.28
CA ALA A 14 -20.08 6.01 4.87
C ALA A 14 -20.33 4.67 4.16
N LEU A 15 -19.95 3.55 4.79
CA LEU A 15 -20.20 2.21 4.26
C LEU A 15 -21.69 1.88 4.15
N ALA A 16 -22.48 2.22 5.18
CA ALA A 16 -23.94 2.01 5.16
C ALA A 16 -24.63 2.80 4.04
N GLU A 17 -24.13 4.00 3.75
CA GLU A 17 -24.62 4.89 2.69
C GLU A 17 -23.97 4.62 1.32
N ARG A 18 -23.06 3.64 1.22
CA ARG A 18 -22.24 3.35 0.03
C ARG A 18 -21.43 4.54 -0.49
N ARG A 19 -21.09 5.46 0.41
CA ARG A 19 -20.14 6.53 0.13
C ARG A 19 -18.72 5.95 0.00
N PRO A 20 -17.85 6.61 -0.78
CA PRO A 20 -16.49 6.13 -1.01
C PRO A 20 -15.66 6.15 0.28
N VAL A 21 -14.96 5.05 0.55
CA VAL A 21 -14.04 4.89 1.68
C VAL A 21 -12.70 4.38 1.16
N VAL A 22 -11.60 4.94 1.66
CA VAL A 22 -10.23 4.51 1.31
C VAL A 22 -9.49 4.08 2.57
N ALA A 23 -9.06 2.82 2.60
CA ALA A 23 -8.25 2.28 3.69
C ALA A 23 -6.79 2.77 3.62
N LEU A 24 -6.19 3.02 4.78
CA LEU A 24 -4.79 3.45 4.96
C LEU A 24 -4.08 2.51 5.95
N GLU A 25 -2.81 2.17 5.69
CA GLU A 25 -2.04 1.28 6.58
C GLU A 25 -1.40 2.02 7.76
N SER A 26 -1.40 1.39 8.94
CA SER A 26 -0.75 1.95 10.14
C SER A 26 0.77 1.75 10.18
N SER A 27 1.35 0.91 9.30
CA SER A 27 2.81 0.75 9.24
C SER A 27 3.55 2.01 8.79
N LEU A 28 2.87 2.89 8.06
CA LEU A 28 3.41 4.20 7.67
C LEU A 28 3.54 5.14 8.86
N ILE A 29 2.57 5.11 9.79
CA ILE A 29 2.59 5.92 11.02
C ILE A 29 3.77 5.55 11.91
N THR A 30 4.12 4.26 12.00
CA THR A 30 5.28 3.83 12.80
C THR A 30 6.62 4.07 12.11
N THR A 31 6.62 4.27 10.80
CA THR A 31 7.83 4.54 10.01
C THR A 31 8.16 6.03 9.96
N ASP A 32 7.14 6.88 9.82
CA ASP A 32 7.22 8.33 9.93
C ASP A 32 6.25 8.79 11.03
N PRO A 33 6.71 8.88 12.29
CA PRO A 33 5.86 9.22 13.43
C PRO A 33 5.46 10.69 13.46
N SER A 34 5.75 11.48 12.42
CA SER A 34 5.22 12.82 12.31
C SER A 34 3.70 12.75 12.07
N SER A 35 2.92 13.37 12.97
CA SER A 35 1.47 13.53 12.81
C SER A 35 1.11 14.26 11.51
N GLU A 36 2.06 15.04 10.96
CA GLU A 36 1.95 15.74 9.70
C GLU A 36 1.73 14.77 8.52
N THR A 37 2.49 13.67 8.41
CA THR A 37 2.33 12.72 7.31
C THR A 37 0.97 12.02 7.35
N ALA A 38 0.54 11.54 8.53
CA ALA A 38 -0.78 10.92 8.68
C ALA A 38 -1.91 11.90 8.30
N SER A 39 -1.87 13.12 8.84
CA SER A 39 -2.87 14.17 8.58
C SER A 39 -2.91 14.57 7.09
N LEU A 40 -1.74 14.65 6.45
CA LEU A 40 -1.62 15.02 5.04
C LEU A 40 -2.27 13.98 4.11
N ILE A 41 -2.16 12.69 4.44
CA ILE A 41 -2.75 11.60 3.66
C ILE A 41 -4.25 11.57 3.84
N GLU A 42 -4.73 11.66 5.09
CA GLU A 42 -6.16 11.72 5.38
C GLU A 42 -6.80 12.92 4.67
N LYS A 43 -6.14 14.08 4.69
CA LYS A 43 -6.58 15.26 3.95
C LYS A 43 -6.63 15.02 2.44
N ALA A 44 -5.60 14.39 1.85
CA ALA A 44 -5.59 14.10 0.42
C ALA A 44 -6.75 13.19 -0.02
N VAL A 45 -7.15 12.23 0.83
CA VAL A 45 -8.35 11.42 0.59
C VAL A 45 -9.62 12.26 0.76
N ARG A 46 -9.76 12.98 1.87
CA ARG A 46 -10.95 13.79 2.18
C ARG A 46 -11.26 14.84 1.12
N ASP A 47 -10.23 15.47 0.55
CA ASP A 47 -10.37 16.51 -0.48
C ASP A 47 -11.02 15.98 -1.78
N THR A 48 -11.11 14.66 -1.96
CA THR A 48 -11.81 14.02 -3.09
C THR A 48 -13.28 13.72 -2.81
N GLY A 49 -13.73 13.83 -1.56
CA GLY A 49 -15.04 13.41 -1.09
C GLY A 49 -15.09 11.98 -0.52
N ALA A 50 -13.99 11.23 -0.55
CA ALA A 50 -13.86 9.93 0.10
C ALA A 50 -13.54 10.05 1.60
N VAL A 51 -13.97 9.06 2.38
CA VAL A 51 -13.66 8.95 3.82
C VAL A 51 -12.38 8.13 4.03
N PRO A 52 -11.33 8.67 4.67
CA PRO A 52 -10.15 7.90 5.03
C PRO A 52 -10.45 6.95 6.19
N ALA A 53 -9.90 5.74 6.12
CA ALA A 53 -10.01 4.75 7.18
C ALA A 53 -8.63 4.17 7.50
N THR A 54 -7.93 4.77 8.46
CA THR A 54 -6.66 4.23 8.97
C THR A 54 -6.90 2.93 9.74
N VAL A 55 -6.17 1.86 9.41
CA VAL A 55 -6.42 0.50 9.88
C VAL A 55 -5.27 -0.06 10.72
N GLY A 56 -5.58 -0.78 11.79
CA GLY A 56 -4.58 -1.50 12.60
C GLY A 56 -5.20 -2.44 13.63
N VAL A 57 -4.35 -2.97 14.52
CA VAL A 57 -4.76 -3.85 15.62
C VAL A 57 -4.54 -3.13 16.95
N ALA A 58 -5.54 -3.12 17.83
CA ALA A 58 -5.40 -2.62 19.19
C ALA A 58 -6.36 -3.35 20.12
N GLY A 59 -5.90 -3.76 21.31
CA GLY A 59 -6.80 -4.30 22.34
C GLY A 59 -7.50 -5.60 21.94
N GLY A 60 -6.93 -6.38 21.01
CA GLY A 60 -7.57 -7.59 20.49
C GLY A 60 -8.71 -7.31 19.50
N ARG A 61 -8.74 -6.12 18.91
CA ARG A 61 -9.69 -5.71 17.87
C ARG A 61 -8.96 -5.22 16.62
N PHE A 62 -9.62 -5.38 15.48
CA PHE A 62 -9.29 -4.67 14.25
C PHE A 62 -9.93 -3.29 14.30
N VAL A 63 -9.10 -2.26 14.41
CA VAL A 63 -9.54 -0.86 14.43
C VAL A 63 -9.55 -0.33 13.00
N VAL A 64 -10.69 0.21 12.56
CA VAL A 64 -10.90 0.75 11.21
C VAL A 64 -11.44 2.18 11.32
N GLY A 65 -10.63 3.14 10.87
CA GLY A 65 -10.89 4.56 11.10
C GLY A 65 -10.37 5.02 12.47
N MET A 66 -9.06 4.89 12.69
CA MET A 66 -8.41 5.37 13.91
C MET A 66 -8.69 6.85 14.18
N ASP A 67 -9.00 7.18 15.43
CA ASP A 67 -9.02 8.57 15.88
C ASP A 67 -7.61 9.09 16.18
N GLU A 68 -7.51 10.41 16.43
CA GLU A 68 -6.24 11.09 16.73
C GLU A 68 -5.51 10.47 17.94
N SER A 69 -6.25 10.01 18.96
CA SER A 69 -5.66 9.41 20.16
C SER A 69 -5.02 8.04 19.86
N VAL A 70 -5.66 7.25 19.00
CA VAL A 70 -5.11 5.97 18.54
C VAL A 70 -3.91 6.22 17.64
N ILE A 71 -3.99 7.15 16.69
CA ILE A 71 -2.86 7.54 15.83
C ILE A 71 -1.66 8.00 16.68
N GLU A 72 -1.88 8.83 17.70
CA GLU A 72 -0.82 9.31 18.60
C GLU A 72 -0.17 8.15 19.38
N ARG A 73 -0.96 7.17 19.85
CA ARG A 73 -0.41 5.97 20.48
C ARG A 73 0.46 5.16 19.52
N PHE A 74 0.05 5.04 18.26
CA PHE A 74 0.84 4.38 17.23
C PHE A 74 2.14 5.14 16.90
N ALA A 75 2.11 6.47 16.91
CA ALA A 75 3.28 7.31 16.65
C ALA A 75 4.30 7.31 17.80
N THR A 76 3.83 7.24 19.05
CA THR A 76 4.68 7.41 20.25
C THR A 76 5.16 6.10 20.86
N THR A 77 4.42 5.00 20.67
CA THR A 77 4.80 3.70 21.27
C THR A 77 5.93 3.06 20.48
N LYS A 78 7.04 2.76 21.16
CA LYS A 78 8.18 2.05 20.55
C LYS A 78 7.90 0.56 20.46
N GLY A 79 8.41 -0.07 19.40
CA GLY A 79 8.39 -1.53 19.27
C GLY A 79 7.03 -2.12 18.92
N ILE A 80 6.12 -1.34 18.32
CA ILE A 80 4.87 -1.88 17.76
C ILE A 80 5.23 -2.89 16.66
N PRO A 81 4.78 -4.15 16.75
CA PRO A 81 5.06 -5.15 15.73
C PRO A 81 4.38 -4.80 14.40
N LYS A 82 5.07 -5.09 13.29
CA LYS A 82 4.48 -5.07 11.95
C LYS A 82 3.65 -6.35 11.76
N ILE A 83 2.40 -6.20 11.35
CA ILE A 83 1.42 -7.28 11.25
C ILE A 83 1.08 -7.51 9.78
N SER A 84 1.50 -8.65 9.22
CA SER A 84 1.01 -9.17 7.94
C SER A 84 -0.24 -10.03 8.15
N ALA A 85 -0.87 -10.48 7.06
CA ALA A 85 -2.09 -11.28 7.11
C ALA A 85 -1.96 -12.52 8.00
N ARG A 86 -0.80 -13.21 7.95
CA ARG A 86 -0.53 -14.40 8.77
C ARG A 86 -0.40 -14.09 10.27
N ASP A 87 -0.07 -12.85 10.62
CA ASP A 87 0.23 -12.45 12.00
C ASP A 87 -1.03 -11.94 12.72
N LEU A 88 -2.14 -11.70 11.99
CA LEU A 88 -3.40 -11.14 12.51
C LEU A 88 -3.95 -11.94 13.70
N GLY A 89 -3.95 -13.27 13.61
CA GLY A 89 -4.45 -14.14 14.69
C GLY A 89 -3.67 -13.97 16.00
N SER A 90 -2.33 -13.97 15.90
CA SER A 90 -1.46 -13.74 17.05
C SER A 90 -1.56 -12.32 17.60
N ALA A 91 -1.72 -11.32 16.73
CA ALA A 91 -1.87 -9.92 17.14
C ALA A 91 -3.16 -9.70 17.94
N LEU A 92 -4.27 -10.29 17.48
CA LEU A 92 -5.54 -10.27 18.20
C LEU A 92 -5.43 -10.97 19.56
N ALA A 93 -4.85 -12.17 19.59
CA ALA A 93 -4.70 -12.95 20.82
C ALA A 93 -3.82 -12.25 21.87
N GLY A 94 -2.79 -11.52 21.43
CA GLY A 94 -1.89 -10.78 22.31
C GLY A 94 -2.49 -9.50 22.90
N GLY A 95 -3.57 -8.96 22.34
CA GLY A 95 -4.26 -7.77 22.85
C GLY A 95 -3.48 -6.45 22.74
N GLY A 96 -2.26 -6.48 22.19
CA GLY A 96 -1.38 -5.31 22.05
C GLY A 96 -1.73 -4.41 20.85
N LEU A 97 -0.84 -3.46 20.57
CA LEU A 97 -0.86 -2.69 19.32
C LEU A 97 -0.20 -3.51 18.20
N GLY A 98 -0.70 -3.36 16.97
CA GLY A 98 -0.14 -3.98 15.78
C GLY A 98 -0.29 -3.07 14.57
N ALA A 99 0.84 -2.66 13.98
CA ALA A 99 0.89 -1.82 12.80
C ALA A 99 0.76 -2.70 11.55
N THR A 100 -0.39 -2.62 10.89
CA THR A 100 -0.68 -3.50 9.76
C THR A 100 0.10 -3.08 8.53
N THR A 101 0.70 -4.06 7.86
CA THR A 101 1.30 -3.94 6.52
C THR A 101 0.22 -4.00 5.46
N VAL A 102 0.54 -3.70 4.19
CA VAL A 102 -0.36 -3.88 3.03
C VAL A 102 -1.21 -5.16 3.11
N ALA A 103 -0.61 -6.36 3.15
CA ALA A 103 -1.36 -7.62 3.24
C ALA A 103 -2.30 -7.69 4.46
N GLY A 104 -1.85 -7.22 5.63
CA GLY A 104 -2.67 -7.22 6.84
C GLY A 104 -3.83 -6.22 6.77
N THR A 105 -3.57 -5.02 6.23
CA THR A 105 -4.55 -3.95 6.09
C THR A 105 -5.66 -4.35 5.13
N ILE A 106 -5.33 -4.89 3.96
CA ILE A 106 -6.36 -5.21 2.95
C ILE A 106 -7.33 -6.31 3.41
N VAL A 107 -6.85 -7.27 4.21
CA VAL A 107 -7.72 -8.31 4.81
C VAL A 107 -8.74 -7.68 5.76
N ILE A 108 -8.30 -6.73 6.59
CA ILE A 108 -9.20 -6.03 7.52
C ILE A 108 -10.15 -5.10 6.76
N ALA A 109 -9.65 -4.39 5.75
CA ALA A 109 -10.42 -3.48 4.92
C ALA A 109 -11.56 -4.20 4.19
N GLU A 110 -11.27 -5.32 3.53
CA GLU A 110 -12.28 -6.18 2.90
C GLU A 110 -13.30 -6.68 3.91
N ARG A 111 -12.85 -7.15 5.09
CA ARG A 111 -13.74 -7.61 6.17
C ARG A 111 -14.68 -6.50 6.66
N ALA A 112 -14.23 -5.25 6.64
CA ALA A 112 -15.04 -4.08 6.96
C ALA A 112 -15.92 -3.60 5.80
N GLY A 113 -15.77 -4.17 4.59
CA GLY A 113 -16.52 -3.78 3.39
C GLY A 113 -15.90 -2.61 2.61
N ILE A 114 -14.64 -2.26 2.87
CA ILE A 114 -13.88 -1.23 2.15
C ILE A 114 -13.24 -1.86 0.90
N GLU A 115 -13.45 -1.24 -0.26
CA GLU A 115 -13.02 -1.78 -1.56
C GLU A 115 -11.81 -1.08 -2.17
N VAL A 116 -11.28 -0.03 -1.52
CA VAL A 116 -10.10 0.70 -2.00
C VAL A 116 -9.11 0.89 -0.85
N PHE A 117 -7.84 0.61 -1.12
CA PHE A 117 -6.71 0.82 -0.22
C PHE A 117 -5.61 1.58 -0.94
N THR A 118 -4.87 2.43 -0.22
CA THR A 118 -3.72 3.15 -0.80
C THR A 118 -2.50 3.11 0.10
N THR A 119 -1.33 3.07 -0.54
CA THR A 119 -0.01 3.20 0.08
C THR A 119 0.95 3.85 -0.93
N ALA A 120 2.12 4.29 -0.48
CA ALA A 120 3.15 4.80 -1.37
C ALA A 120 3.67 3.70 -2.30
N GLY A 121 3.86 2.48 -1.77
CA GLY A 121 4.36 1.35 -2.54
C GLY A 121 4.10 0.03 -1.85
N ILE A 122 3.81 -1.00 -2.64
CA ILE A 122 3.57 -2.35 -2.15
C ILE A 122 4.89 -3.06 -1.80
N GLY A 123 4.81 -4.18 -1.07
CA GLY A 123 5.88 -5.18 -1.08
C GLY A 123 5.91 -5.92 -2.43
N GLY A 124 6.88 -6.79 -2.62
CA GLY A 124 7.06 -7.49 -3.88
C GLY A 124 8.12 -8.57 -3.79
N VAL A 125 8.67 -8.95 -4.94
CA VAL A 125 9.79 -9.88 -5.04
C VAL A 125 11.06 -9.12 -4.66
N HIS A 126 11.81 -9.61 -3.67
CA HIS A 126 13.07 -8.98 -3.30
C HIS A 126 14.14 -9.28 -4.35
N ARG A 127 15.16 -8.42 -4.43
CA ARG A 127 16.32 -8.68 -5.26
C ARG A 127 16.99 -9.97 -4.81
N ARG A 128 17.38 -10.83 -5.76
CA ARG A 128 17.94 -12.17 -5.54
C ARG A 128 16.95 -13.21 -4.98
N ALA A 129 15.64 -12.96 -5.05
CA ALA A 129 14.62 -13.90 -4.58
C ALA A 129 14.56 -15.22 -5.37
N GLN A 130 15.14 -15.31 -6.57
CA GLN A 130 15.30 -16.57 -7.28
C GLN A 130 16.16 -17.60 -6.51
N GLU A 131 16.96 -17.13 -5.55
CA GLU A 131 17.76 -17.96 -4.65
C GLU A 131 17.19 -17.95 -3.22
N SER A 132 16.82 -16.77 -2.71
CA SER A 132 16.44 -16.60 -1.29
C SER A 132 14.96 -16.89 -1.00
N PHE A 133 14.10 -16.84 -2.02
CA PHE A 133 12.65 -16.92 -1.92
C PHE A 133 12.03 -15.83 -1.02
N ASP A 134 12.75 -14.72 -0.83
CA ASP A 134 12.25 -13.56 -0.09
C ASP A 134 11.25 -12.77 -0.94
N ILE A 135 9.96 -13.11 -0.76
CA ILE A 135 8.83 -12.56 -1.54
C ILE A 135 7.77 -12.09 -0.55
N SER A 136 7.32 -10.85 -0.72
CA SER A 136 6.28 -10.28 0.14
C SER A 136 4.98 -11.09 0.08
N ALA A 137 4.37 -11.31 1.24
CA ALA A 137 3.06 -11.91 1.36
C ALA A 137 1.95 -11.12 0.63
N ASP A 138 2.19 -9.83 0.34
CA ASP A 138 1.26 -8.97 -0.41
C ASP A 138 0.84 -9.62 -1.73
N LEU A 139 1.78 -10.18 -2.49
CA LEU A 139 1.53 -10.68 -3.85
C LEU A 139 0.55 -11.86 -3.87
N LEU A 140 0.68 -12.79 -2.93
CA LEU A 140 -0.28 -13.88 -2.79
C LEU A 140 -1.56 -13.44 -2.10
N GLN A 141 -1.51 -12.45 -1.20
CA GLN A 141 -2.71 -11.90 -0.58
C GLN A 141 -3.63 -11.27 -1.63
N PHE A 142 -3.07 -10.68 -2.70
CA PHE A 142 -3.82 -10.16 -3.83
C PHE A 142 -4.69 -11.21 -4.55
N THR A 143 -4.37 -12.49 -4.43
CA THR A 143 -5.20 -13.57 -4.99
C THR A 143 -6.42 -13.94 -4.14
N ARG A 144 -6.58 -13.31 -2.96
CA ARG A 144 -7.55 -13.75 -1.93
C ARG A 144 -8.44 -12.64 -1.39
N THR A 145 -8.15 -11.39 -1.73
CA THR A 145 -8.80 -10.22 -1.13
C THR A 145 -9.33 -9.31 -2.22
N ARG A 146 -10.63 -9.10 -2.23
CA ARG A 146 -11.37 -8.19 -3.11
C ARG A 146 -11.13 -6.74 -2.69
N ILE A 147 -10.12 -6.12 -3.28
CA ILE A 147 -9.81 -4.70 -3.05
C ILE A 147 -9.08 -4.12 -4.26
N THR A 148 -9.19 -2.80 -4.48
CA THR A 148 -8.25 -2.11 -5.37
C THR A 148 -7.13 -1.51 -4.53
N VAL A 149 -5.89 -1.88 -4.83
CA VAL A 149 -4.70 -1.28 -4.22
C VAL A 149 -4.18 -0.19 -5.14
N VAL A 150 -4.13 1.05 -4.64
CA VAL A 150 -3.53 2.18 -5.34
C VAL A 150 -2.13 2.44 -4.78
N SER A 151 -1.13 2.47 -5.65
CA SER A 151 0.27 2.67 -5.21
C SER A 151 1.17 3.26 -6.31
N GLY A 152 2.39 3.65 -5.93
CA GLY A 152 3.47 3.95 -6.88
C GLY A 152 4.21 2.71 -7.37
N GLY A 153 3.58 1.53 -7.37
CA GLY A 153 4.23 0.25 -7.66
C GLY A 153 4.96 -0.35 -6.46
N ALA A 154 5.96 -1.19 -6.71
CA ALA A 154 6.76 -1.83 -5.67
C ALA A 154 7.85 -0.88 -5.13
N LYS A 155 8.11 -0.92 -3.81
CA LYS A 155 9.19 -0.14 -3.17
C LYS A 155 10.53 -0.32 -3.90
N SER A 156 11.31 0.76 -4.09
CA SER A 156 12.52 0.76 -4.94
C SER A 156 13.61 -0.25 -4.56
N ILE A 157 13.66 -0.70 -3.31
CA ILE A 157 14.61 -1.74 -2.86
C ILE A 157 14.29 -3.14 -3.40
N LEU A 158 13.12 -3.32 -4.01
CA LEU A 158 12.63 -4.58 -4.56
C LEU A 158 13.05 -4.75 -6.02
N ASP A 159 12.79 -5.93 -6.57
CA ASP A 159 12.94 -6.19 -8.00
C ASP A 159 11.61 -5.94 -8.70
N ALA A 160 11.50 -4.81 -9.40
CA ALA A 160 10.26 -4.41 -10.06
C ALA A 160 9.87 -5.38 -11.19
N LYS A 161 10.86 -5.91 -11.93
CA LYS A 161 10.61 -6.84 -13.04
C LYS A 161 10.10 -8.17 -12.53
N LEU A 162 10.80 -8.79 -11.56
CA LEU A 162 10.34 -10.05 -10.99
C LEU A 162 9.00 -9.90 -10.26
N THR A 163 8.74 -8.74 -9.66
CA THR A 163 7.42 -8.46 -9.05
C THR A 163 6.31 -8.45 -10.10
N ALA A 164 6.55 -7.83 -11.26
CA ALA A 164 5.57 -7.81 -12.36
C ALA A 164 5.30 -9.22 -12.91
N GLU A 165 6.35 -10.00 -13.17
CA GLU A 165 6.23 -11.40 -13.63
C GLU A 165 5.47 -12.28 -12.62
N TYR A 166 5.69 -12.05 -11.33
CA TYR A 166 4.97 -12.77 -10.28
C TYR A 166 3.48 -12.41 -10.27
N LEU A 167 3.15 -11.12 -10.39
CA LEU A 167 1.76 -10.64 -10.46
C LEU A 167 1.04 -11.18 -11.69
N GLU A 168 1.72 -11.20 -12.84
CA GLU A 168 1.21 -11.83 -14.07
C GLU A 168 0.92 -13.32 -13.84
N THR A 169 1.88 -14.06 -13.29
CA THR A 169 1.73 -15.49 -12.97
C THR A 169 0.57 -15.74 -12.00
N ALA A 170 0.37 -14.84 -11.04
CA ALA A 170 -0.70 -14.91 -10.04
C ALA A 170 -2.07 -14.46 -10.58
N GLY A 171 -2.16 -13.96 -11.81
CA GLY A 171 -3.40 -13.46 -12.40
C GLY A 171 -3.91 -12.17 -11.77
N VAL A 172 -3.02 -11.35 -11.17
CA VAL A 172 -3.39 -10.07 -10.55
C VAL A 172 -3.34 -8.96 -11.60
N PRO A 173 -4.47 -8.28 -11.91
CA PRO A 173 -4.46 -7.19 -12.89
C PRO A 173 -3.61 -6.01 -12.42
N VAL A 174 -2.81 -5.46 -13.34
CA VAL A 174 -1.97 -4.28 -13.10
C VAL A 174 -2.29 -3.19 -14.13
N PHE A 175 -2.82 -2.07 -13.65
CA PHE A 175 -3.12 -0.88 -14.45
C PHE A 175 -2.13 0.24 -14.17
N GLY A 176 -1.75 1.00 -15.22
CA GLY A 176 -0.97 2.24 -15.11
C GLY A 176 -1.84 3.46 -15.37
N TYR A 177 -2.01 4.32 -14.38
CA TYR A 177 -2.79 5.56 -14.53
C TYR A 177 -1.97 6.63 -15.25
N GLY A 178 -2.39 6.98 -16.47
CA GLY A 178 -1.70 7.95 -17.32
C GLY A 178 -0.34 7.49 -17.87
N THR A 179 0.00 6.22 -17.72
CA THR A 179 1.28 5.62 -18.16
C THR A 179 1.09 4.18 -18.63
N ASP A 180 1.93 3.75 -19.57
CA ASP A 180 2.04 2.36 -20.05
C ASP A 180 3.26 1.63 -19.46
N ARG A 181 3.97 2.27 -18.52
CA ARG A 181 5.12 1.70 -17.80
C ARG A 181 4.82 1.56 -16.32
N LEU A 182 5.32 0.49 -15.70
CA LEU A 182 5.16 0.23 -14.28
C LEU A 182 5.86 1.33 -13.46
N PRO A 183 5.15 2.07 -12.59
CA PRO A 183 5.77 2.96 -11.62
C PRO A 183 6.76 2.24 -10.70
N ALA A 184 7.91 2.86 -10.43
CA ALA A 184 9.02 2.28 -9.68
C ALA A 184 9.26 3.00 -8.34
N PHE A 185 8.16 3.30 -7.64
CA PHE A 185 8.11 4.02 -6.37
C PHE A 185 8.64 5.46 -6.51
N VAL A 186 9.78 5.80 -5.90
CA VAL A 186 10.37 7.16 -6.01
C VAL A 186 11.12 7.38 -7.33
N VAL A 187 11.37 6.30 -8.08
CA VAL A 187 11.77 6.36 -9.48
C VAL A 187 10.50 6.32 -10.31
N ARG A 188 10.42 7.17 -11.34
CA ARG A 188 9.16 7.38 -12.06
C ARG A 188 8.60 6.08 -12.65
N GLU A 189 9.40 5.35 -13.42
CA GLU A 189 8.97 4.19 -14.20
C GLU A 189 10.11 3.16 -14.29
N ALA A 190 9.74 1.87 -14.32
CA ALA A 190 10.60 0.76 -14.70
C ALA A 190 10.34 0.38 -16.18
N ASP A 191 11.29 -0.31 -16.81
CA ASP A 191 11.14 -0.85 -18.17
C ASP A 191 10.26 -2.11 -18.19
N VAL A 192 9.03 -1.98 -17.69
CA VAL A 192 8.02 -3.04 -17.59
C VAL A 192 6.69 -2.48 -18.08
N PRO A 193 6.06 -3.08 -19.11
CA PRO A 193 4.79 -2.60 -19.62
C PRO A 193 3.64 -2.90 -18.64
N VAL A 194 2.67 -2.00 -18.56
CA VAL A 194 1.40 -2.18 -17.84
C VAL A 194 0.23 -1.74 -18.70
N THR A 195 -0.97 -2.21 -18.37
CA THR A 195 -2.17 -1.78 -19.11
C THR A 195 -2.51 -0.34 -18.76
N ARG A 196 -2.31 0.58 -19.71
CA ARG A 196 -2.59 2.00 -19.54
C ARG A 196 -4.08 2.27 -19.37
N VAL A 197 -4.44 3.09 -18.39
CA VAL A 197 -5.76 3.69 -18.22
C VAL A 197 -5.62 5.20 -18.03
N ASP A 198 -6.37 5.98 -18.80
CA ASP A 198 -6.31 7.46 -18.75
C ASP A 198 -7.52 8.07 -18.01
N ASP A 199 -8.54 7.27 -17.73
CA ASP A 199 -9.78 7.69 -17.06
C ASP A 199 -10.11 6.73 -15.91
N LEU A 200 -10.25 7.28 -14.69
CA LEU A 200 -10.56 6.50 -13.50
C LEU A 200 -11.98 5.90 -13.53
N ALA A 201 -12.93 6.49 -14.25
CA ALA A 201 -14.24 5.90 -14.47
C ALA A 201 -14.15 4.62 -15.32
N VAL A 202 -13.27 4.60 -16.32
CA VAL A 202 -12.97 3.39 -17.12
C VAL A 202 -12.28 2.35 -16.23
N ALA A 203 -11.29 2.75 -15.45
CA ALA A 203 -10.59 1.86 -14.53
C ALA A 203 -11.57 1.22 -13.53
N ALA A 204 -12.46 2.01 -12.92
CA ALA A 204 -13.46 1.53 -11.97
C ALA A 204 -14.41 0.49 -12.58
N ARG A 205 -14.87 0.69 -13.82
CA ARG A 205 -15.66 -0.32 -14.55
C ARG A 205 -14.87 -1.59 -14.82
N ALA A 206 -13.60 -1.47 -15.20
CA ALA A 206 -12.73 -2.63 -15.44
C ALA A 206 -12.54 -3.46 -14.16
N VAL A 207 -12.34 -2.80 -13.02
CA VAL A 207 -12.29 -3.46 -11.71
C VAL A 207 -13.59 -4.17 -11.37
N ASP A 208 -14.73 -3.50 -11.53
CA ASP A 208 -16.03 -4.10 -11.19
C ASP A 208 -16.34 -5.31 -12.09
N PHE A 209 -16.03 -5.25 -13.39
CA PHE A 209 -16.12 -6.42 -14.28
C PHE A 209 -15.12 -7.52 -13.93
N HIS A 210 -13.90 -7.18 -13.51
CA HIS A 210 -12.92 -8.17 -13.06
C HIS A 210 -13.46 -8.99 -11.88
N TRP A 211 -14.05 -8.33 -10.88
CA TRP A 211 -14.68 -9.02 -9.74
C TRP A 211 -15.91 -9.85 -10.14
N GLU A 212 -16.67 -9.40 -11.13
CA GLU A 212 -17.83 -10.14 -11.66
C GLU A 212 -17.41 -11.44 -12.37
N VAL A 213 -16.28 -11.42 -13.09
CA VAL A 213 -15.81 -12.56 -13.90
C VAL A 213 -14.92 -13.50 -13.09
N ASN A 214 -13.96 -12.96 -12.34
CA ASN A 214 -12.89 -13.74 -11.69
C ASN A 214 -13.10 -13.93 -10.18
N GLY A 215 -14.10 -13.27 -9.59
CA GLY A 215 -14.38 -13.34 -8.15
C GLY A 215 -13.45 -12.46 -7.30
N ASP A 216 -13.32 -12.84 -6.03
CA ASP A 216 -12.66 -12.03 -5.00
C ASP A 216 -11.13 -12.05 -5.15
N SER A 217 -10.59 -10.99 -5.73
CA SER A 217 -9.15 -10.77 -5.89
C SER A 217 -8.83 -9.27 -5.99
N THR A 218 -7.57 -8.95 -5.77
CA THR A 218 -7.09 -7.57 -5.79
C THR A 218 -6.84 -7.11 -7.22
N VAL A 219 -7.14 -5.84 -7.48
CA VAL A 219 -6.63 -5.13 -8.66
C VAL A 219 -5.57 -4.12 -8.22
N LEU A 220 -4.43 -4.10 -8.88
CA LEU A 220 -3.36 -3.13 -8.63
C LEU A 220 -3.48 -1.96 -9.61
N LEU A 221 -3.83 -0.78 -9.12
CA LEU A 221 -3.80 0.47 -9.85
C LEU A 221 -2.53 1.24 -9.48
N THR A 222 -1.64 1.43 -10.44
CA THR A 222 -0.36 2.11 -10.24
C THR A 222 -0.40 3.53 -10.77
N SER A 223 0.14 4.49 -10.01
CA SER A 223 0.23 5.90 -10.39
C SER A 223 1.65 6.40 -10.14
N PRO A 224 2.37 6.90 -11.17
CA PRO A 224 3.75 7.34 -11.01
C PRO A 224 3.87 8.59 -10.14
N ILE A 225 5.00 8.72 -9.45
CA ILE A 225 5.40 9.98 -8.79
C ILE A 225 5.45 11.13 -9.81
N ALA A 226 5.20 12.36 -9.37
CA ALA A 226 5.39 13.56 -10.19
C ALA A 226 6.83 13.65 -10.73
N ARG A 227 7.01 14.21 -11.93
CA ARG A 227 8.32 14.20 -12.62
C ARG A 227 9.35 15.04 -11.87
N GLU A 228 8.89 16.14 -11.30
CA GLU A 228 9.65 17.10 -10.49
C GLU A 228 10.13 16.52 -9.15
N ASP A 229 9.45 15.50 -8.63
CA ASP A 229 9.76 14.87 -7.35
C ASP A 229 10.47 13.51 -7.50
N ALA A 230 10.62 13.03 -8.74
CA ALA A 230 11.23 11.73 -9.03
C ALA A 230 12.74 11.75 -8.79
N LEU A 231 13.26 10.65 -8.24
CA LEU A 231 14.70 10.44 -8.08
C LEU A 231 15.31 9.81 -9.33
N ASP A 232 16.63 9.99 -9.49
CA ASP A 232 17.40 9.36 -10.55
C ASP A 232 17.47 7.84 -10.34
N GLY A 233 16.96 7.10 -11.33
CA GLY A 233 16.90 5.65 -11.27
C GLY A 233 18.27 4.99 -11.34
N GLU A 234 19.19 5.50 -12.17
CA GLU A 234 20.54 4.92 -12.30
C GLU A 234 21.35 5.12 -11.03
N GLU A 235 21.23 6.28 -10.39
CA GLU A 235 21.85 6.54 -9.08
C GLU A 235 21.31 5.60 -8.02
N LEU A 236 19.99 5.43 -7.95
CA LEU A 236 19.36 4.57 -6.96
C LEU A 236 19.75 3.10 -7.15
N GLU A 237 19.80 2.63 -8.40
CA GLU A 237 20.25 1.27 -8.73
C GLU A 237 21.71 1.03 -8.30
N ARG A 238 22.61 1.98 -8.54
CA ARG A 238 24.01 1.88 -8.08
C ARG A 238 24.09 1.75 -6.57
N VAL A 239 23.37 2.61 -5.83
CA VAL A 239 23.35 2.59 -4.36
C VAL A 239 22.81 1.27 -3.82
N ILE A 240 21.74 0.75 -4.41
CA ILE A 240 21.15 -0.53 -3.98
C ILE A 240 22.10 -1.69 -4.27
N ALA A 241 22.75 -1.71 -5.44
CA ALA A 241 23.73 -2.74 -5.78
C ALA A 241 24.91 -2.75 -4.80
N GLU A 242 25.49 -1.59 -4.51
CA GLU A 242 26.57 -1.46 -3.52
C GLU A 242 26.13 -1.90 -2.11
N ALA A 243 24.91 -1.54 -1.72
CA ALA A 243 24.36 -1.93 -0.42
C ALA A 243 24.11 -3.44 -0.31
N LEU A 244 23.70 -4.09 -1.40
CA LEU A 244 23.56 -5.55 -1.45
C LEU A 244 24.91 -6.26 -1.33
N GLU A 245 25.94 -5.78 -2.02
CA GLU A 245 27.30 -6.34 -1.87
C GLU A 245 27.84 -6.16 -0.46
N GLN A 246 27.58 -5.02 0.18
CA GLN A 246 27.98 -4.81 1.57
C GLN A 246 27.18 -5.69 2.54
N ALA A 247 25.89 -5.88 2.30
CA ALA A 247 25.06 -6.80 3.08
C ALA A 247 25.61 -8.23 3.03
N ASP A 248 26.12 -8.68 1.86
CA ASP A 248 26.76 -9.99 1.72
C ASP A 248 28.01 -10.10 2.61
N ARG A 249 28.85 -9.07 2.63
CA ARG A 249 30.06 -9.02 3.47
C ARG A 249 29.72 -9.00 4.96
N ASP A 250 28.63 -8.32 5.32
CA ASP A 250 28.15 -8.17 6.69
C ASP A 250 27.31 -9.38 7.17
N GLY A 251 26.99 -10.33 6.28
CA GLY A 251 26.15 -11.49 6.58
C GLY A 251 24.67 -11.14 6.87
N VAL A 252 24.17 -10.05 6.31
CA VAL A 252 22.80 -9.57 6.51
C VAL A 252 21.85 -10.28 5.55
N VAL A 253 20.92 -11.07 6.09
CA VAL A 253 19.99 -11.90 5.30
C VAL A 253 18.56 -11.83 5.84
N GLY A 254 17.59 -12.31 5.04
CA GLY A 254 16.17 -12.38 5.41
C GLY A 254 15.58 -11.01 5.76
N ASN A 255 14.73 -10.96 6.79
CA ASN A 255 14.01 -9.74 7.19
C ASN A 255 14.92 -8.54 7.57
N ALA A 256 16.21 -8.76 7.80
CA ALA A 256 17.18 -7.70 8.07
C ALA A 256 17.62 -6.94 6.81
N ILE A 257 17.40 -7.50 5.60
CA ILE A 257 17.88 -6.90 4.35
C ILE A 257 17.14 -5.59 4.02
N SER A 258 15.81 -5.55 4.14
CA SER A 258 15.04 -4.36 3.76
C SER A 258 15.40 -3.14 4.61
N PRO A 259 15.47 -3.22 5.96
CA PRO A 259 15.96 -2.11 6.77
C PRO A 259 17.40 -1.69 6.45
N TYR A 260 18.25 -2.63 6.05
CA TYR A 260 19.63 -2.36 5.66
C TYR A 260 19.69 -1.52 4.37
N LEU A 261 18.99 -1.97 3.33
CA LEU A 261 18.92 -1.26 2.04
C LEU A 261 18.26 0.12 2.17
N MET A 262 17.16 0.22 2.93
CA MET A 262 16.50 1.51 3.17
C MET A 262 17.41 2.53 3.84
N LYS A 263 18.26 2.11 4.79
CA LYS A 263 19.24 3.00 5.44
C LYS A 263 20.33 3.45 4.47
N ALA A 264 20.83 2.55 3.61
CA ALA A 264 21.83 2.89 2.61
C ALA A 264 21.29 3.93 1.62
N VAL A 265 20.08 3.70 1.11
CA VAL A 265 19.40 4.61 0.19
C VAL A 265 19.11 5.96 0.85
N ALA A 266 18.59 5.99 2.08
CA ALA A 266 18.33 7.24 2.79
C ALA A 266 19.60 8.08 3.00
N ARG A 267 20.74 7.41 3.26
CA ARG A 267 22.04 8.08 3.39
C ARG A 267 22.53 8.64 2.06
N ALA A 268 22.48 7.85 0.99
CA ALA A 268 22.97 8.25 -0.32
C ALA A 268 22.18 9.42 -0.90
N THR A 269 20.86 9.43 -0.69
CA THR A 269 19.95 10.47 -1.19
C THR A 269 19.96 11.75 -0.33
N GLY A 270 20.78 11.82 0.73
CA GLY A 270 20.79 12.98 1.64
C GLY A 270 19.44 13.28 2.29
N GLY A 271 18.58 12.27 2.43
CA GLY A 271 17.21 12.40 2.93
C GLY A 271 16.14 12.76 1.88
N SER A 272 16.50 13.01 0.61
CA SER A 272 15.51 13.36 -0.43
C SER A 272 14.49 12.24 -0.69
N ILE A 273 14.84 10.97 -0.44
CA ILE A 273 13.89 9.85 -0.54
C ILE A 273 12.67 9.99 0.38
N ALA A 274 12.83 10.59 1.57
CA ALA A 274 11.71 10.82 2.48
C ALA A 274 10.75 11.89 1.92
N ALA A 275 11.27 12.94 1.28
CA ALA A 275 10.46 13.94 0.62
C ALA A 275 9.75 13.38 -0.61
N ALA A 276 10.46 12.66 -1.48
CA ALA A 276 9.89 11.99 -2.65
C ALA A 276 8.82 10.96 -2.25
N GLY A 277 9.08 10.17 -1.21
CA GLY A 277 8.12 9.21 -0.65
C GLY A 277 6.84 9.88 -0.14
N ARG A 278 6.95 11.01 0.57
CA ARG A 278 5.79 11.79 1.03
C ARG A 278 5.01 12.40 -0.15
N SER A 279 5.69 12.92 -1.17
CA SER A 279 5.03 13.43 -2.37
C SER A 279 4.25 12.33 -3.11
N LEU A 280 4.90 11.19 -3.34
CA LEU A 280 4.27 10.01 -3.94
C LEU A 280 3.04 9.59 -3.15
N LEU A 281 3.19 9.40 -1.84
CA LEU A 281 2.11 8.97 -0.94
C LEU A 281 0.90 9.91 -0.98
N ARG A 282 1.13 11.23 -1.02
CA ARG A 282 0.07 12.22 -1.19
C ARG A 282 -0.65 12.06 -2.53
N SER A 283 0.12 11.91 -3.61
CA SER A 283 -0.42 11.81 -4.96
C SER A 283 -1.22 10.52 -5.16
N THR A 284 -0.75 9.38 -4.63
CA THR A 284 -1.46 8.10 -4.70
C THR A 284 -2.69 8.09 -3.80
N ALA A 285 -2.67 8.78 -2.67
CA ALA A 285 -3.86 8.95 -1.81
C ALA A 285 -4.97 9.75 -2.50
N ARG A 286 -4.61 10.83 -3.21
CA ARG A 286 -5.55 11.60 -4.03
C ARG A 286 -6.16 10.74 -5.14
N VAL A 287 -5.33 10.02 -5.90
CA VAL A 287 -5.81 9.11 -6.96
C VAL A 287 -6.74 8.02 -6.40
N ALA A 288 -6.43 7.48 -5.21
CA ALA A 288 -7.27 6.49 -4.55
C ALA A 288 -8.64 7.05 -4.14
N GLY A 289 -8.69 8.28 -3.63
CA GLY A 289 -9.94 8.96 -3.32
C GLY A 289 -10.79 9.20 -4.56
N GLU A 290 -10.19 9.73 -5.64
CA GLU A 290 -10.86 9.93 -6.94
C GLU A 290 -11.39 8.60 -7.50
N PHE A 291 -10.56 7.55 -7.48
CA PHE A 291 -10.97 6.21 -7.93
C PHE A 291 -12.10 5.63 -7.08
N ALA A 292 -12.08 5.80 -5.76
CA ALA A 292 -13.14 5.31 -4.87
C ALA A 292 -14.49 5.97 -5.18
N VAL A 293 -14.50 7.28 -5.47
CA VAL A 293 -15.70 8.01 -5.91
C VAL A 293 -16.27 7.40 -7.18
N GLU A 294 -15.44 7.17 -8.19
CA GLU A 294 -15.85 6.55 -9.46
C GLU A 294 -16.37 5.12 -9.26
N LEU A 295 -15.71 4.31 -8.42
CA LEU A 295 -16.14 2.96 -8.10
C LEU A 295 -17.51 2.95 -7.40
N SER A 296 -17.73 3.83 -6.42
CA SER A 296 -19.03 4.01 -5.77
C SER A 296 -20.12 4.39 -6.78
N ALA A 297 -19.82 5.28 -7.73
CA ALA A 297 -20.77 5.68 -8.78
C ALA A 297 -21.12 4.53 -9.74
N VAL A 298 -20.12 3.76 -10.19
CA VAL A 298 -20.32 2.58 -11.05
C VAL A 298 -21.23 1.55 -10.37
N ARG A 299 -21.02 1.28 -9.08
CA ARG A 299 -21.85 0.32 -8.33
C ARG A 299 -23.26 0.83 -8.03
N ALA A 300 -23.43 2.14 -7.90
CA ALA A 300 -24.75 2.75 -7.75
C ALA A 300 -25.60 2.65 -9.03
N GLY A 301 -24.98 2.83 -10.20
CA GLY A 301 -25.67 2.80 -11.50
C GLY A 301 -26.11 1.42 -12.01
N ARG A 302 -25.68 0.32 -11.37
CA ARG A 302 -26.11 -1.06 -11.68
C ARG A 302 -27.42 -1.47 -10.99
N ARG A 303 -28.07 -0.56 -10.24
CA ARG A 303 -29.34 -0.78 -9.55
C ARG A 303 -30.50 -0.18 -10.34
#